data_AF-A0A509LCZ9-F1
#
_entry.id   AF-A0A509LCZ9-F1
#
_cell.length_a   1.000
_cell.length_b   1.000
_cell.length_c   1.000
_cell.angle_alpha   90.00
_cell.angle_beta   90.00
_cell.angle_gamma   90.00
#
_symmetry.space_group_name_H-M   'P 1'
#
loop_
_entity.id
_entity.type
_entity.pdbx_description
1 polymer ?
#
loop_
_entity_poly.entity_id
_entity_poly.type
_entity_poly.pdbx_seq_one_letter_code
_entity_poly.pdbx_strand_id
1 'polypeptide(L)'
;MEDKKNKEKLKALRKQREAFVKNAREHIKTSTRLFKKIKAEIKDKAMTIPEIAKAIEEPSSKVLIYVSGLKKFGVAVEKEKDGDYYKYQLVPKN
;
A
#
# COMPACT_ATOMS: atom_id res chain seq x y z
N MET A 1 34.04 -20.77 21.82
CA MET A 1 32.81 -20.75 22.66
C MET A 1 31.89 -19.56 22.36
N GLU A 2 32.44 -18.42 21.96
CA GLU A 2 31.71 -17.16 21.74
C GLU A 2 30.72 -17.21 20.56
N ASP A 3 31.09 -17.85 19.45
CA ASP A 3 30.23 -17.99 18.26
C ASP A 3 28.96 -18.80 18.51
N LYS A 4 29.05 -19.85 19.35
CA LYS A 4 27.91 -20.68 19.72
C LYS A 4 26.91 -19.87 20.56
N LYS A 5 27.42 -19.06 21.49
CA LYS A 5 26.61 -18.17 22.34
C LYS A 5 25.95 -17.05 21.52
N ASN A 6 26.64 -16.51 20.51
CA ASN A 6 26.08 -15.53 19.58
C ASN A 6 24.97 -16.14 18.69
N LYS A 7 25.15 -17.36 18.20
CA LYS A 7 24.14 -18.09 17.42
C LYS A 7 22.86 -18.35 18.23
N GLU A 8 22.99 -18.71 19.50
CA GLU A 8 21.85 -18.93 20.41
C GLU A 8 21.10 -17.62 20.72
N LYS A 9 21.83 -16.53 20.99
CA LYS A 9 21.24 -15.19 21.16
C LYS A 9 20.44 -14.75 19.93
N LEU A 10 20.98 -14.96 18.72
CA LEU A 10 20.26 -14.66 17.47
C LEU A 10 19.01 -15.53 17.29
N LYS A 11 19.07 -16.81 17.68
CA LYS A 11 17.90 -17.71 17.61
C LYS A 11 16.80 -17.26 18.58
N ALA A 12 17.17 -16.85 19.80
CA ALA A 12 16.23 -16.29 20.78
C ALA A 12 15.60 -14.99 20.27
N LEU A 13 16.39 -14.08 19.70
CA LEU A 13 15.90 -12.82 19.15
C LEU A 13 14.91 -13.03 17.98
N ARG A 14 15.19 -14.01 17.10
CA ARG A 14 14.26 -14.36 16.00
C ARG A 14 12.92 -14.87 16.54
N LYS A 15 12.94 -15.74 17.55
CA LYS A 15 11.72 -16.22 18.20
C LYS A 15 10.92 -15.08 18.84
N GLN A 16 11.58 -14.19 19.57
CA GLN A 16 10.93 -13.04 20.21
C GLN A 16 10.24 -12.11 19.18
N ARG A 17 10.85 -11.94 18.00
CA ARG A 17 10.33 -11.06 16.95
C ARG A 17 9.45 -11.75 15.92
N GLU A 18 9.22 -13.06 16.05
CA GLU A 18 8.56 -13.86 15.01
C GLU A 18 7.16 -13.32 14.69
N ALA A 19 6.36 -13.03 15.72
CA ALA A 19 5.02 -12.46 15.56
C ALA A 19 5.06 -11.07 14.89
N PHE A 20 5.99 -10.21 15.30
CA PHE A 20 6.16 -8.88 14.71
C PHE A 20 6.53 -8.96 13.22
N VAL A 21 7.47 -9.83 12.87
CA VAL A 21 7.90 -10.05 11.49
C VAL A 21 6.76 -10.64 10.65
N LYS A 22 5.98 -11.57 11.21
CA LYS A 22 4.81 -12.13 10.53
C LYS A 22 3.77 -11.04 10.23
N ASN A 23 3.40 -10.25 11.23
CA ASN A 23 2.43 -9.17 11.07
C ASN A 23 2.92 -8.14 10.04
N ALA A 24 4.19 -7.73 10.10
CA ALA A 24 4.77 -6.81 9.13
C ALA A 24 4.69 -7.38 7.69
N ARG A 25 4.98 -8.67 7.49
CA ARG A 25 4.86 -9.33 6.19
C ARG A 25 3.42 -9.35 5.68
N GLU A 26 2.45 -9.65 6.54
CA GLU A 26 1.03 -9.66 6.18
C GLU A 26 0.52 -8.26 5.82
N HIS A 27 0.95 -7.23 6.55
CA HIS A 27 0.68 -5.84 6.20
C HIS A 27 1.26 -5.48 4.84
N ILE A 28 2.55 -5.75 4.59
CA ILE A 28 3.19 -5.46 3.29
C ILE A 28 2.48 -6.19 2.15
N LYS A 29 2.10 -7.46 2.35
CA LYS A 29 1.36 -8.24 1.35
C LYS A 29 0.02 -7.59 1.01
N THR A 30 -0.71 -7.16 2.04
CA THR A 30 -2.02 -6.51 1.88
C THR A 30 -1.89 -5.16 1.19
N SER A 31 -0.95 -4.33 1.62
CA SER A 31 -0.68 -3.03 1.02
C SER A 31 -0.25 -3.14 -0.44
N THR A 32 0.64 -4.09 -0.75
CA THR A 32 1.10 -4.32 -2.12
C THR A 32 -0.05 -4.76 -3.02
N ARG A 33 -0.93 -5.65 -2.51
CA ARG A 33 -2.14 -6.07 -3.24
C ARG A 33 -3.05 -4.88 -3.53
N LEU A 34 -3.28 -4.01 -2.55
CA LEU A 34 -4.13 -2.83 -2.70
C LEU A 34 -3.55 -1.82 -3.69
N PHE A 35 -2.25 -1.52 -3.60
CA PHE A 35 -1.60 -0.67 -4.58
C PHE A 35 -1.75 -1.23 -5.99
N LYS A 36 -1.58 -2.53 -6.20
CA LYS A 36 -1.78 -3.14 -7.52
C LYS A 36 -3.21 -2.95 -8.03
N LYS A 37 -4.21 -3.23 -7.20
CA LYS A 37 -5.63 -3.04 -7.57
C LYS A 37 -5.93 -1.57 -7.91
N ILE A 38 -5.58 -0.64 -7.03
CA ILE A 38 -5.80 0.80 -7.24
C ILE A 38 -5.12 1.28 -8.53
N LYS A 39 -3.85 0.91 -8.74
CA LYS A 39 -3.11 1.30 -9.95
C LYS A 39 -3.76 0.76 -11.22
N ALA A 40 -4.35 -0.44 -11.18
CA ALA A 40 -5.04 -1.00 -12.33
C ALA A 40 -6.30 -0.19 -12.68
N GLU A 41 -7.10 0.20 -11.68
CA GLU A 41 -8.30 1.01 -11.89
C GLU A 41 -8.01 2.40 -12.46
N ILE A 42 -6.92 3.04 -11.99
CA ILE A 42 -6.57 4.42 -12.38
C ILE A 42 -5.52 4.52 -13.49
N LYS A 43 -5.22 3.40 -14.16
CA LYS A 43 -4.18 3.35 -15.19
C LYS A 43 -4.59 4.16 -16.42
N ASP A 44 -5.73 3.80 -17.00
CA ASP A 44 -6.17 4.30 -18.30
C ASP A 44 -7.26 5.39 -18.17
N LYS A 45 -7.87 5.52 -16.99
CA LYS A 45 -8.89 6.52 -16.68
C LYS A 45 -8.65 7.17 -15.33
N ALA A 46 -9.04 8.43 -15.20
CA ALA A 46 -9.03 9.12 -13.91
C ALA A 46 -10.30 8.73 -13.11
N MET A 47 -10.15 8.38 -11.83
CA MET A 47 -11.28 8.01 -10.95
C MET A 47 -11.18 8.71 -9.60
N THR A 48 -12.33 9.03 -9.02
CA THR A 48 -12.44 9.53 -7.65
C THR A 48 -12.20 8.41 -6.63
N ILE A 49 -11.94 8.80 -5.37
CA ILE A 49 -11.74 7.83 -4.28
C ILE A 49 -12.97 6.91 -4.07
N PRO A 50 -14.23 7.41 -4.04
CA PRO A 50 -15.40 6.55 -3.91
C PRO A 50 -15.57 5.57 -5.08
N GLU A 51 -15.24 5.99 -6.30
CA GLU A 51 -15.31 5.12 -7.48
C GLU A 51 -14.27 3.99 -7.41
N ILE A 52 -13.03 4.31 -7.03
CA ILE A 52 -11.97 3.31 -6.85
C ILE A 52 -12.37 2.32 -5.74
N ALA A 53 -12.87 2.84 -4.62
CA ALA A 53 -13.34 2.05 -3.49
C ALA A 53 -14.43 1.05 -3.88
N LYS A 54 -15.41 1.50 -4.66
CA LYS A 54 -16.46 0.64 -5.23
C LYS A 54 -15.89 -0.41 -6.18
N ALA A 55 -14.97 -0.04 -7.07
CA ALA A 55 -14.39 -0.94 -8.07
C ALA A 55 -13.57 -2.09 -7.45
N ILE A 56 -12.86 -1.82 -6.35
CA ILE A 56 -11.98 -2.81 -5.70
C ILE A 56 -12.59 -3.47 -4.46
N GLU A 57 -13.83 -3.10 -4.13
CA GLU A 57 -14.62 -3.55 -2.96
C GLU A 57 -13.89 -3.30 -1.62
N GLU A 58 -13.38 -2.09 -1.44
CA GLU A 58 -12.68 -1.69 -0.20
C GLU A 58 -13.24 -0.37 0.36
N PRO A 59 -13.11 -0.11 1.67
CA PRO A 59 -13.59 1.13 2.26
C PRO A 59 -12.90 2.38 1.68
N SER A 60 -13.67 3.44 1.41
CA SER A 60 -13.13 4.71 0.87
C SER A 60 -12.03 5.32 1.75
N SER A 61 -12.17 5.24 3.08
CA SER A 61 -11.14 5.71 4.02
C SER A 61 -9.80 4.99 3.83
N LYS A 62 -9.86 3.69 3.56
CA LYS A 62 -8.68 2.86 3.28
C LYS A 62 -8.08 3.27 1.94
N VAL A 63 -8.88 3.33 0.89
CA VAL A 63 -8.44 3.74 -0.45
C VAL A 63 -7.80 5.13 -0.44
N LEU A 64 -8.38 6.09 0.28
CA LEU A 64 -7.83 7.44 0.46
C LEU A 64 -6.39 7.41 0.96
N ILE A 65 -6.07 6.61 1.99
CA ILE A 65 -4.71 6.51 2.53
C ILE A 65 -3.73 5.98 1.46
N TYR A 66 -4.11 4.94 0.72
CA TYR A 66 -3.27 4.35 -0.31
C TYR A 66 -3.07 5.29 -1.51
N VAL A 67 -4.14 5.92 -2.00
CA VAL A 67 -4.07 6.90 -3.10
C VAL A 67 -3.24 8.11 -2.70
N SER A 68 -3.40 8.61 -1.46
CA SER A 68 -2.56 9.69 -0.91
C SER A 68 -1.08 9.31 -0.88
N GLY A 69 -0.77 8.05 -0.55
CA GLY A 69 0.59 7.52 -0.66
C GLY A 69 1.13 7.54 -2.09
N LEU A 70 0.33 7.08 -3.05
CA LEU A 70 0.70 7.12 -4.48
C LEU A 70 0.95 8.56 -4.96
N LYS A 71 0.09 9.50 -4.56
CA LYS A 71 0.26 10.93 -4.84
C LYS A 71 1.55 11.47 -4.24
N LYS A 72 1.78 11.22 -2.94
CA LYS A 72 2.97 11.69 -2.20
C LYS A 72 4.28 11.25 -2.86
N PHE A 73 4.33 10.04 -3.41
CA PHE A 73 5.52 9.50 -4.08
C PHE A 73 5.53 9.72 -5.60
N GLY A 74 4.66 10.59 -6.13
CA GLY A 74 4.65 10.95 -7.55
C GLY A 74 4.22 9.83 -8.49
N VAL A 75 3.52 8.81 -7.99
CA VAL A 75 3.02 7.67 -8.79
C VAL A 75 1.63 7.96 -9.36
N ALA A 76 0.84 8.79 -8.69
CA ALA A 76 -0.47 9.24 -9.14
C ALA A 76 -0.58 10.76 -9.04
N VAL A 77 -1.44 11.35 -9.87
CA VAL A 77 -1.72 12.79 -9.88
C VAL A 77 -3.21 13.05 -9.75
N GLU A 78 -3.55 14.17 -9.11
CA GLU A 78 -4.90 14.71 -9.14
C GLU A 78 -5.19 15.27 -10.53
N LYS A 79 -6.42 15.04 -10.99
CA LYS A 79 -6.99 15.56 -12.22
C LYS A 79 -8.15 16.51 -11.86
N GLU A 80 -9.11 16.62 -12.77
CA GLU A 80 -10.36 17.33 -12.52
C GLU A 80 -11.06 16.88 -11.23
N LYS A 81 -11.80 17.82 -10.65
CA LYS A 81 -12.66 17.57 -9.51
C LYS A 81 -14.05 17.17 -9.99
N ASP A 82 -14.62 16.17 -9.34
CA ASP A 82 -15.99 15.70 -9.53
C ASP A 82 -16.74 15.86 -8.20
N GLY A 83 -17.56 16.91 -8.11
CA GLY A 83 -18.20 17.34 -6.87
C GLY A 83 -17.17 17.67 -5.78
N ASP A 84 -17.15 16.86 -4.72
CA ASP A 84 -16.26 17.02 -3.58
C ASP A 84 -14.94 16.25 -3.69
N TYR A 85 -14.77 15.41 -4.72
CA TYR A 85 -13.62 14.53 -4.86
C TYR A 85 -12.76 14.88 -6.06
N TYR A 86 -11.44 14.86 -5.90
CA TYR A 86 -10.53 14.84 -7.04
C TYR A 86 -10.53 13.47 -7.69
N LYS A 87 -10.42 13.45 -9.02
CA LYS A 87 -10.07 12.24 -9.76
C LYS A 87 -8.55 12.02 -9.70
N TYR A 88 -8.14 10.77 -9.70
CA TYR A 88 -6.74 10.34 -9.67
C TYR A 88 -6.43 9.47 -10.86
N GLN A 89 -5.24 9.66 -11.44
CA GLN A 89 -4.71 8.85 -12.53
C GLN A 89 -3.24 8.55 -12.29
N LEU A 90 -2.73 7.43 -12.83
CA LEU A 90 -1.29 7.18 -12.84
C LEU A 90 -0.53 8.26 -13.60
N VAL A 91 0.65 8.60 -13.08
CA VAL A 91 1.63 9.39 -13.82
C VAL A 91 2.14 8.54 -14.99
N PRO A 92 2.15 9.06 -16.24
CA PRO A 92 2.76 8.36 -17.37
C PRO A 92 4.20 8.02 -17.03
N LYS A 93 4.62 6.77 -17.26
CA LYS A 93 6.05 6.46 -17.24
C LYS A 93 6.65 7.06 -18.53
N ASN A 94 7.55 8.01 -18.37
CA ASN A 94 8.49 8.40 -19.43
C ASN A 94 9.36 7.20 -19.83
#